data_AF-A0A378BS94-F1
#
_entry.id   AF-A0A378BS94-F1
#
_cell.length_a   1.000
_cell.length_b   1.000
_cell.length_c   1.000
_cell.angle_alpha   90.00
_cell.angle_beta   90.00
_cell.angle_gamma   90.00
#
_symmetry.space_group_name_H-M   'P 1'
#
loop_
_entity.id
_entity.type
_entity.pdbx_description
1 polymer ?
#
loop_
_entity_poly.entity_id
_entity_poly.type
_entity_poly.pdbx_seq_one_letter_code
_entity_poly.pdbx_strand_id
1 'polypeptide(L)'
;MMGTRSGDIDPSILPWLVEKEGKSAQQLSQLLNNESGLLGVSGVSSDLPRRRTGQLTPATNGRLLALSLFAERIRATIGSYIMQMEVWTR
;
A
#
# COMPACT_ATOMS: atom_id res chain seq x y z
N MET A 1 3.36 0.12 -2.19
CA MET A 1 2.55 -0.65 -1.20
C MET A 1 3.00 -2.10 -1.17
N MET A 2 3.08 -2.73 0.00
CA MET A 2 3.38 -4.16 0.15
C MET A 2 2.40 -4.85 1.10
N GLY A 3 2.72 -6.05 1.62
CA GLY A 3 1.87 -6.79 2.55
C GLY A 3 1.55 -6.00 3.83
N THR A 4 2.56 -5.62 4.59
CA THR A 4 2.43 -4.85 5.84
C THR A 4 3.05 -3.44 5.76
N ARG A 5 3.79 -3.15 4.68
CA ARG A 5 4.47 -1.88 4.48
C ARG A 5 3.63 -0.92 3.65
N SER A 6 3.60 0.36 4.06
CA SER A 6 2.88 1.44 3.36
C SER A 6 3.34 1.60 1.91
N GLY A 7 4.65 1.54 1.68
CA GLY A 7 5.28 1.99 0.44
C GLY A 7 5.27 3.52 0.36
N ASP A 8 5.20 4.05 -0.84
CA ASP A 8 5.25 5.50 -1.08
C ASP A 8 4.06 6.20 -0.41
N ILE A 9 4.38 7.21 0.40
CA ILE A 9 3.44 8.05 1.12
C ILE A 9 3.84 9.51 0.96
N ASP A 10 2.87 10.41 1.15
CA ASP A 10 3.16 11.83 1.29
C ASP A 10 3.97 12.07 2.57
N PRO A 11 5.18 12.65 2.51
CA PRO A 11 5.98 12.92 3.71
C PRO A 11 5.26 13.80 4.74
N SER A 12 4.35 14.69 4.31
CA SER A 12 3.59 15.58 5.18
C SER A 12 2.60 14.86 6.10
N ILE A 13 2.25 13.60 5.80
CA ILE A 13 1.37 12.81 6.68
C ILE A 13 2.04 12.49 8.02
N LEU A 14 3.37 12.39 8.05
CA LEU A 14 4.09 12.01 9.27
C LEU A 14 4.01 13.09 10.35
N PRO A 15 4.37 14.36 10.07
CA PRO A 15 4.13 15.46 11.03
C PRO A 15 2.67 15.56 11.45
N TRP A 16 1.74 15.41 10.50
CA TRP A 16 0.31 15.47 10.79
C TRP A 16 -0.13 14.36 11.76
N LEU A 17 0.35 13.13 11.58
CA LEU A 17 0.08 12.02 12.49
C LEU A 17 0.71 12.23 13.88
N VAL A 18 1.89 12.84 13.96
CA VAL A 18 2.48 13.22 15.25
C VAL A 18 1.58 14.25 15.96
N GLU A 19 1.13 15.28 15.25
CA GLU A 19 0.28 16.33 15.82
C GLU A 19 -1.11 15.83 16.22
N LYS A 20 -1.71 14.94 15.42
CA LYS A 20 -3.07 14.45 15.65
C LYS A 20 -3.17 13.27 16.59
N GLU A 21 -2.24 12.33 16.51
CA GLU A 21 -2.31 11.07 17.26
C GLU A 21 -1.23 10.98 18.35
N GLY A 22 -0.34 11.98 18.47
CA GLY A 22 0.69 12.01 19.50
C GLY A 22 1.72 10.87 19.38
N LYS A 23 1.81 10.24 18.21
CA LYS A 23 2.67 9.07 18.00
C LYS A 23 4.14 9.46 17.99
N SER A 24 4.97 8.64 18.65
CA SER A 24 6.43 8.77 18.55
C SER A 24 6.95 8.31 17.19
N ALA A 25 8.17 8.70 16.86
CA ALA A 25 8.84 8.25 15.63
C ALA A 25 8.92 6.71 15.54
N GLN A 26 9.12 6.02 16.67
CA GLN A 26 9.14 4.56 16.72
C GLN A 26 7.76 3.97 16.44
N GLN A 27 6.70 4.56 16.98
CA GLN A 27 5.32 4.13 16.71
C GLN A 27 4.92 4.37 15.25
N LEU A 28 5.35 5.49 14.67
CA LEU A 28 5.15 5.74 13.24
C LEU A 28 5.92 4.72 12.38
N SER A 29 7.18 4.43 12.72
CA SER A 29 7.96 3.40 12.02
C SER A 29 7.27 2.03 12.09
N GLN A 30 6.75 1.65 13.26
CA GLN A 30 5.98 0.42 13.43
C GLN A 30 4.73 0.42 12.56
N LEU A 31 3.97 1.53 12.58
CA LEU A 31 2.75 1.69 11.78
C LEU A 31 3.03 1.53 10.29
N LEU A 32 4.06 2.20 9.77
CA LEU A 32 4.41 2.18 8.35
C LEU A 32 4.96 0.82 7.89
N ASN A 33 5.67 0.09 8.76
CA ASN A 33 6.34 -1.14 8.37
C ASN A 33 5.50 -2.41 8.61
N ASN A 34 4.69 -2.42 9.67
CA ASN A 34 4.07 -3.64 10.18
C ASN A 34 2.53 -3.60 10.15
N GLU A 35 1.91 -2.42 10.11
CA GLU A 35 0.45 -2.26 10.25
C GLU A 35 -0.21 -1.60 9.02
N SER A 36 0.57 -1.37 7.96
CA SER A 36 0.12 -0.67 6.75
C SER A 36 -0.09 -1.66 5.58
N GLY A 37 -0.09 -1.15 4.35
CA GLY A 37 -0.10 -1.98 3.15
C GLY A 37 -1.42 -2.71 2.93
N LEU A 38 -1.35 -3.92 2.38
CA LEU A 38 -2.51 -4.79 2.20
C LEU A 38 -3.23 -5.07 3.52
N LEU A 39 -2.48 -5.24 4.61
CA LEU A 39 -3.06 -5.45 5.94
C LEU A 39 -3.89 -4.24 6.38
N GLY A 40 -3.30 -3.04 6.31
CA GLY A 40 -3.95 -1.81 6.74
C GLY A 40 -5.19 -1.46 5.91
N VAL A 41 -5.15 -1.67 4.58
CA VAL A 41 -6.29 -1.35 3.69
C VAL A 41 -7.35 -2.43 3.71
N SER A 42 -6.96 -3.72 3.75
CA SER A 42 -7.94 -4.80 3.75
C SER A 42 -8.61 -4.99 5.11
N GLY A 43 -7.91 -4.65 6.20
CA GLY A 43 -8.34 -4.91 7.57
C GLY A 43 -8.40 -6.40 7.94
N VAL A 44 -7.89 -7.29 7.07
CA VAL A 44 -8.04 -8.74 7.24
C VAL A 44 -6.69 -9.46 7.21
N SER A 45 -5.85 -9.20 6.21
CA SER A 45 -4.59 -9.94 6.05
C SER A 45 -3.58 -9.18 5.20
N SER A 46 -2.30 -9.40 5.49
CA SER A 46 -1.17 -8.96 4.68
C SER A 46 -0.95 -9.78 3.40
N ASP A 47 -1.57 -10.97 3.33
CA ASP A 47 -1.35 -11.90 2.23
C ASP A 47 -2.24 -11.58 1.03
N LEU A 48 -1.68 -11.76 -0.16
CA LEU A 48 -2.44 -11.64 -1.39
C LEU A 48 -3.56 -12.70 -1.40
N PRO A 49 -4.83 -12.29 -1.57
CA PRO A 49 -5.94 -13.23 -1.60
C PRO A 49 -5.76 -14.29 -2.68
N ARG A 50 -5.73 -15.56 -2.26
CA ARG A 50 -5.58 -16.71 -3.17
C ARG A 50 -6.75 -16.87 -4.15
N ARG A 51 -7.91 -16.28 -3.85
CA ARG A 51 -9.10 -16.27 -4.72
C ARG A 51 -9.88 -14.96 -4.62
N ARG A 52 -10.42 -14.54 -5.75
CA ARG A 52 -11.35 -13.40 -5.91
C ARG A 52 -12.81 -13.84 -5.74
N THR A 53 -13.09 -14.76 -4.82
CA THR A 53 -14.40 -15.40 -4.70
C THR A 53 -14.97 -15.22 -3.30
N GLY A 54 -16.12 -14.55 -3.21
CA GLY A 54 -16.88 -14.36 -1.99
C GLY A 54 -18.04 -13.39 -2.22
N GLN A 55 -19.09 -13.48 -1.39
CA GLN A 55 -20.18 -12.49 -1.38
C GLN A 55 -19.63 -11.12 -0.98
N LEU A 56 -20.26 -10.05 -1.49
CA LEU A 56 -19.91 -8.66 -1.19
C LEU A 56 -20.26 -8.35 0.27
N THR A 57 -19.29 -8.57 1.16
CA THR A 57 -19.31 -8.11 2.54
C THR A 57 -18.38 -6.90 2.68
N PRO A 58 -18.47 -6.09 3.76
CA PRO A 58 -17.53 -5.00 4.00
C PRO A 58 -16.05 -5.46 3.99
N ALA A 59 -15.78 -6.66 4.50
CA ALA A 59 -14.45 -7.28 4.47
C ALA A 59 -14.02 -7.67 3.03
N THR A 60 -14.95 -8.13 2.20
CA THR A 60 -14.69 -8.38 0.77
C THR A 60 -14.40 -7.07 0.03
N ASN A 61 -15.08 -5.97 0.37
CA ASN A 61 -14.86 -4.67 -0.25
C ASN A 61 -13.47 -4.09 0.07
N GLY A 62 -13.06 -4.10 1.35
CA GLY A 62 -11.70 -3.65 1.74
C GLY A 62 -10.60 -4.48 1.07
N ARG A 63 -10.80 -5.79 0.94
CA ARG A 63 -9.87 -6.69 0.24
C ARG A 63 -9.76 -6.39 -1.26
N LEU A 64 -10.88 -6.12 -1.94
CA LEU A 64 -10.88 -5.76 -3.35
C LEU A 64 -10.21 -4.40 -3.59
N LEU A 65 -10.41 -3.44 -2.70
CA LEU A 65 -9.74 -2.14 -2.71
C LEU A 65 -8.23 -2.28 -2.50
N ALA A 66 -7.80 -3.08 -1.52
CA ALA A 66 -6.39 -3.34 -1.27
C ALA A 66 -5.71 -3.95 -2.51
N LEU A 67 -6.37 -4.91 -3.18
CA LEU A 67 -5.87 -5.50 -4.41
C LEU A 67 -5.80 -4.51 -5.58
N SER A 68 -6.81 -3.66 -5.76
CA SER A 68 -6.81 -2.68 -6.86
C SER A 68 -5.71 -1.64 -6.66
N LEU A 69 -5.52 -1.14 -5.44
CA LEU A 69 -4.42 -0.22 -5.10
C LEU A 69 -3.05 -0.87 -5.29
N PHE A 70 -2.90 -2.15 -4.90
CA PHE A 70 -1.66 -2.89 -5.10
C PHE A 70 -1.31 -3.04 -6.58
N ALA A 71 -2.27 -3.47 -7.38
CA ALA A 71 -2.10 -3.61 -8.83
C ALA A 71 -1.79 -2.27 -9.50
N GLU A 72 -2.45 -1.19 -9.08
CA GLU A 72 -2.18 0.15 -9.60
C GLU A 72 -0.75 0.61 -9.31
N ARG A 73 -0.24 0.36 -8.10
CA ARG A 73 1.15 0.69 -7.77
C ARG A 73 2.16 -0.11 -8.57
N ILE A 74 1.92 -1.40 -8.78
CA ILE A 74 2.77 -2.21 -9.67
C ILE A 74 2.77 -1.63 -11.09
N ARG A 75 1.60 -1.31 -11.65
CA ARG A 75 1.50 -0.70 -12.99
C ARG A 75 2.27 0.60 -13.09
N ALA A 76 2.08 1.50 -12.12
CA ALA A 76 2.76 2.80 -12.10
C ALA A 76 4.29 2.64 -12.02
N THR A 77 4.79 1.73 -11.17
CA THR A 77 6.23 1.47 -11.03
C THR A 77 6.82 0.82 -12.30
N ILE A 78 6.13 -0.12 -12.93
CA ILE A 78 6.58 -0.70 -14.20
C ILE A 78 6.61 0.38 -15.28
N GLY A 79 5.56 1.21 -15.36
CA GLY A 79 5.49 2.33 -16.31
C GLY A 79 6.63 3.32 -16.13
N SER A 80 6.95 3.69 -14.89
CA SER A 80 8.06 4.62 -14.62
C SER A 80 9.42 4.04 -15.01
N TYR A 81 9.64 2.74 -14.83
CA TYR A 81 10.85 2.08 -15.28
C TYR A 81 10.94 1.99 -16.80
N ILE A 82 9.83 1.68 -17.50
CA ILE A 82 9.80 1.66 -18.97
C ILE A 82 10.22 3.02 -19.53
N MET A 83 9.74 4.11 -18.94
CA MET A 83 10.10 5.47 -19.38
C MET A 83 11.56 5.84 -19.13
N GLN A 84 12.23 5.18 -18.17
CA GLN A 84 13.64 5.38 -17.87
C GLN A 84 14.57 4.48 -18.68
N MET A 85 14.03 3.45 -19.36
CA MET A 85 14.86 2.61 -20.22
C MET A 85 15.31 3.41 -21.45
N GLU A 86 16.62 3.45 -21.68
CA GLU A 86 17.17 3.94 -22.94
C GLU A 86 16.69 3.04 -24.08
N VAL A 87 15.88 3.60 -24.97
CA VAL A 87 15.71 3.01 -26.30
C VAL A 87 16.94 3.42 -27.08
N TRP A 88 17.93 2.52 -27.20
CA TRP A 88 19.02 2.68 -28.15
C TRP A 88 18.42 2.63 -29.57
N THR A 89 17.83 3.73 -30.02
CA THR A 89 17.55 3.98 -31.44
C THR A 89 18.90 4.20 -32.11
N ARG A 90 19.40 3.12 -32.71
CA ARG A 90 20.36 3.18 -33.82
C ARG A 90 19.75 3.87 -35.03
#